data_AF-A0A7S0AFF7-F1
#
_entry.id   AF-A0A7S0AFF7-F1
#
_cell.length_a   1.000
_cell.length_b   1.000
_cell.length_c   1.000
_cell.angle_alpha   90.00
_cell.angle_beta   90.00
_cell.angle_gamma   90.00
#
_symmetry.space_group_name_H-M   'P 1'
#
loop_
_entity.id
_entity.type
_entity.pdbx_description
1 polymer ?
#
loop_
_entity_poly.entity_id
_entity_poly.type
_entity_poly.pdbx_seq_one_letter_code
_entity_poly.pdbx_strand_id
1 'polypeptide(L)'
;EDERFGVSFPNYYRTTEEFMAGIEKRSDLRLISAEEKVVSCPYREQFVDGKTNMSPEEYAKWMVPTTKTWSHSTFKAGLRSSRTDEEKETILDQFWSNYEDLVAKAPEKHGMDYVHSYLV
;
A
#
# COMPACT_ATOMS: atom_id res chain seq x y z
N GLU A 1 -3.47 -21.42 -3.11
CA GLU A 1 -2.25 -21.38 -2.28
C GLU A 1 -0.98 -21.20 -3.10
N ASP A 2 -0.62 -22.12 -4.01
CA ASP A 2 0.67 -22.04 -4.74
C ASP A 2 0.91 -20.74 -5.52
N GLU A 3 -0.12 -20.18 -6.15
CA GLU A 3 -0.01 -18.93 -6.93
C GLU A 3 0.37 -17.72 -6.06
N ARG A 4 0.11 -17.77 -4.74
CA ARG A 4 0.54 -16.73 -3.80
C ARG A 4 2.06 -16.56 -3.79
N PHE A 5 2.82 -17.65 -3.99
CA PHE A 5 4.28 -17.59 -4.05
C PHE A 5 4.81 -16.92 -5.32
N GLY A 6 3.98 -16.77 -6.36
CA GLY A 6 4.33 -16.02 -7.56
C GLY A 6 4.27 -14.51 -7.39
N VAL A 7 3.67 -14.01 -6.30
CA VAL A 7 3.54 -12.58 -6.03
C VAL A 7 4.82 -12.05 -5.40
N SER A 8 5.48 -11.12 -6.08
CA SER A 8 6.66 -10.42 -5.57
C SER A 8 6.55 -8.92 -5.82
N PHE A 9 6.52 -8.13 -4.76
CA PHE A 9 6.54 -6.68 -4.86
C PHE A 9 7.97 -6.20 -5.07
N PRO A 10 8.30 -5.52 -6.19
CA PRO A 10 9.62 -4.94 -6.40
C PRO A 10 9.75 -3.60 -5.63
N ASN A 11 9.39 -3.61 -4.35
CA ASN A 11 9.40 -2.43 -3.48
C ASN A 11 10.27 -2.70 -2.25
N TYR A 12 11.11 -1.72 -1.90
CA TYR A 12 11.99 -1.77 -0.74
C TYR A 12 11.92 -0.43 -0.02
N TYR A 13 11.34 -0.43 1.18
CA TYR A 13 11.30 0.72 2.05
C TYR A 13 12.66 0.88 2.72
N ARG A 14 13.41 1.89 2.29
CA ARG A 14 14.72 2.21 2.85
C ARG A 14 14.59 2.90 4.20
N THR A 15 15.55 2.69 5.08
CA THR A 15 15.71 3.54 6.26
C THR A 15 16.29 4.90 5.87
N THR A 16 16.13 5.89 6.75
CA THR A 16 16.73 7.22 6.56
C THR A 16 18.26 7.11 6.42
N GLU A 17 18.91 6.22 7.16
CA GLU A 17 20.36 5.96 7.08
C GLU A 17 20.77 5.38 5.72
N GLU A 18 19.97 4.48 5.14
CA GLU A 18 20.25 3.93 3.81
C GLU A 18 20.17 5.00 2.71
N PHE A 19 19.23 5.96 2.85
CA PHE A 19 19.18 7.11 1.95
C PHE A 19 20.42 8.00 2.10
N MET A 20 20.81 8.32 3.35
CA MET A 20 21.99 9.14 3.63
C MET A 20 23.28 8.50 3.09
N ALA A 21 23.49 7.21 3.33
CA ALA A 21 24.64 6.46 2.83
C ALA A 21 24.70 6.42 1.29
N GLY A 22 23.54 6.53 0.62
CA GLY A 22 23.46 6.68 -0.83
C GLY A 22 23.97 8.04 -1.31
N ILE A 23 23.62 9.12 -0.60
CA ILE A 23 24.02 10.49 -0.92
C ILE A 23 25.51 10.72 -0.65
N GLU A 24 26.06 10.15 0.42
CA GLU A 24 27.50 10.29 0.76
C GLU A 24 28.42 9.76 -0.35
N LYS A 25 27.95 8.81 -1.16
CA LYS A 25 28.68 8.26 -2.31
C LYS A 25 28.67 9.20 -3.53
N ARG A 26 27.96 10.32 -3.48
CA ARG A 26 27.79 11.30 -4.56
C ARG A 26 28.59 12.56 -4.22
N SER A 27 29.71 12.76 -4.93
CA SER A 27 30.55 13.95 -4.74
C SER A 27 29.93 15.25 -5.25
N ASP A 28 28.87 15.15 -6.06
CA ASP A 28 28.13 16.26 -6.65
C ASP A 28 26.93 16.73 -5.80
N LEU A 29 26.62 16.01 -4.71
CA LEU A 29 25.51 16.32 -3.82
C LEU A 29 26.03 16.59 -2.41
N ARG A 30 25.29 17.42 -1.67
CA ARG A 30 25.53 17.67 -0.25
C ARG A 30 24.20 17.62 0.49
N LEU A 31 24.07 16.70 1.43
CA LEU A 31 22.94 16.64 2.33
C LEU A 31 22.96 17.83 3.29
N ILE A 32 21.85 18.55 3.38
CA ILE A 32 21.60 19.66 4.29
C ILE A 32 20.85 19.16 5.53
N SER A 33 19.82 18.33 5.34
CA SER A 33 19.04 17.76 6.44
C SER A 33 18.39 16.43 6.04
N ALA A 34 18.22 15.53 7.01
CA ALA A 34 17.42 14.33 6.88
C ALA A 34 16.49 14.21 8.10
N GLU A 35 15.19 14.13 7.85
CA GLU A 35 14.16 14.00 8.90
C GLU A 35 13.23 12.85 8.58
N GLU A 36 12.96 12.00 9.57
CA GLU A 36 11.91 10.98 9.47
C GLU A 36 10.61 11.50 10.09
N LYS A 37 9.48 11.31 9.40
CA LYS A 37 8.16 11.57 9.99
C LYS A 37 7.18 10.46 9.65
N VAL A 38 6.36 10.12 10.63
CA VAL A 38 5.19 9.27 10.44
C VAL A 38 4.05 10.15 9.95
N VAL A 39 3.44 9.77 8.82
CA VAL A 39 2.24 10.40 8.27
C VAL A 39 1.10 9.39 8.38
N SER A 40 0.13 9.72 9.22
CA SER A 40 -1.06 8.90 9.44
C SER A 40 -1.90 8.76 8.16
N CYS A 41 -2.55 7.61 8.00
CA CYS A 41 -3.46 7.37 6.89
C CYS A 41 -4.67 8.33 6.96
N PRO A 42 -4.86 9.23 5.98
CA PRO A 42 -5.93 10.23 6.04
C PRO A 42 -7.33 9.58 5.96
N TYR A 43 -7.46 8.45 5.26
CA TYR A 43 -8.70 7.70 5.19
C TYR A 43 -9.12 7.24 6.58
N ARG A 44 -8.21 6.55 7.27
CA ARG A 44 -8.46 5.96 8.59
C ARG A 44 -8.67 7.04 9.64
N GLU A 45 -7.86 8.08 9.64
CA GLU A 45 -7.99 9.21 10.57
C GLU A 45 -9.36 9.88 10.43
N GLN A 46 -9.82 10.17 9.20
CA GLN A 46 -11.13 10.77 8.99
C GLN A 46 -12.30 9.89 9.46
N PHE A 47 -12.17 8.58 9.35
CA PHE A 47 -13.16 7.63 9.85
C PHE A 47 -13.15 7.55 11.39
N VAL A 48 -11.98 7.32 11.99
CA VAL A 48 -11.81 7.11 13.44
C VAL A 48 -12.10 8.38 14.23
N ASP A 49 -11.73 9.56 13.72
CA ASP A 49 -12.00 10.84 14.37
C ASP A 49 -13.48 11.27 14.28
N GLY A 50 -14.33 10.48 13.62
CA GLY A 50 -15.74 10.83 13.39
C GLY A 50 -15.92 12.07 12.50
N LYS A 51 -14.92 12.41 11.67
CA LYS A 51 -14.99 13.52 10.71
C LYS A 51 -15.88 13.18 9.51
N THR A 52 -16.27 11.92 9.36
CA THR A 52 -17.22 11.46 8.34
C THR A 52 -18.34 10.64 8.99
N ASN A 53 -19.49 10.57 8.31
CA ASN A 53 -20.62 9.72 8.70
C ASN A 53 -20.62 8.38 7.95
N MET A 54 -19.46 7.94 7.44
CA MET A 54 -19.38 6.71 6.64
C MET A 54 -19.66 5.48 7.50
N SER A 55 -20.38 4.51 6.93
CA SER A 55 -20.41 3.15 7.47
C SER A 55 -19.05 2.46 7.28
N PRO A 56 -18.75 1.38 8.02
CA PRO A 56 -17.55 0.59 7.79
C PRO A 56 -17.43 0.04 6.35
N GLU A 57 -18.54 -0.29 5.70
CA GLU A 57 -18.59 -0.75 4.31
C GLU A 57 -18.27 0.38 3.32
N GLU A 58 -18.79 1.59 3.58
CA GLU A 58 -18.46 2.78 2.79
C GLU A 58 -16.98 3.14 2.93
N TYR A 59 -16.43 3.03 4.15
CA TYR A 59 -15.00 3.19 4.40
C TYR A 59 -14.16 2.19 3.61
N ALA A 60 -14.52 0.90 3.63
CA ALA A 60 -13.81 -0.15 2.91
C ALA A 60 -13.77 0.15 1.40
N LYS A 61 -14.93 0.47 0.82
CA LYS A 61 -15.05 0.85 -0.61
C LYS A 61 -14.29 2.11 -0.97
N TRP A 62 -14.03 2.99 -0.01
CA TRP A 62 -13.27 4.22 -0.23
C TRP A 62 -11.76 4.01 -0.11
N MET A 63 -11.30 3.22 0.87
CA MET A 63 -9.88 3.02 1.17
C MET A 63 -9.22 1.95 0.29
N VAL A 64 -9.90 0.81 0.05
CA VAL A 64 -9.34 -0.32 -0.69
C VAL A 64 -8.90 0.03 -2.12
N PRO A 65 -9.63 0.85 -2.90
CA PRO A 65 -9.19 1.26 -4.23
C PRO A 65 -7.79 1.87 -4.24
N THR A 66 -7.41 2.61 -3.20
CA THR A 66 -6.07 3.20 -3.10
C THR A 66 -5.00 2.15 -2.88
N THR A 67 -5.28 1.04 -2.19
CA THR A 67 -4.34 -0.09 -2.14
C THR A 67 -4.31 -0.85 -3.48
N LYS A 68 -5.48 -1.03 -4.10
CA LYS A 68 -5.64 -1.74 -5.39
C LYS A 68 -4.81 -1.12 -6.50
N THR A 69 -4.82 0.21 -6.65
CA THR A 69 -4.12 0.91 -7.74
C THR A 69 -2.60 0.68 -7.76
N TRP A 70 -1.98 0.42 -6.60
CA TRP A 70 -0.53 0.23 -6.47
C TRP A 70 -0.08 -1.24 -6.53
N SER A 71 -1.02 -2.18 -6.43
CA SER A 71 -0.69 -3.60 -6.20
C SER A 71 -1.39 -4.58 -7.12
N HIS A 72 -2.50 -4.19 -7.75
CA HIS A 72 -3.32 -5.08 -8.58
C HIS A 72 -2.52 -5.75 -9.71
N SER A 73 -1.71 -4.99 -10.46
CA SER A 73 -0.87 -5.53 -11.54
C SER A 73 0.15 -6.55 -11.04
N THR A 74 0.74 -6.32 -9.86
CA THR A 74 1.68 -7.25 -9.22
C THR A 74 0.99 -8.55 -8.83
N PHE A 75 -0.21 -8.48 -8.25
CA PHE A 75 -1.00 -9.67 -7.95
C PHE A 75 -1.39 -10.43 -9.23
N LYS A 76 -1.81 -9.72 -10.28
CA LYS A 76 -2.13 -10.32 -11.59
C LYS A 76 -0.94 -11.05 -12.20
N ALA A 77 0.24 -10.46 -12.12
CA ALA A 77 1.48 -11.03 -12.64
C ALA A 77 1.91 -12.31 -11.88
N GLY A 78 1.53 -12.46 -10.61
CA GLY A 78 1.82 -13.64 -9.81
C GLY A 78 0.93 -14.86 -10.11
N LEU A 79 -0.19 -14.68 -10.80
CA LEU A 79 -1.07 -15.78 -11.21
C LEU A 79 -0.46 -16.58 -12.37
N ARG A 80 -0.79 -17.89 -12.45
CA ARG A 80 -0.24 -18.79 -13.48
C ARG A 80 -0.39 -18.23 -14.88
N SER A 81 0.64 -18.41 -15.70
CA SER A 81 0.66 -17.99 -17.10
C SER A 81 -0.34 -18.74 -17.97
N SER A 82 -0.80 -19.92 -17.55
CA SER A 82 -1.81 -20.71 -18.26
C SER A 82 -3.24 -20.16 -18.14
N ARG A 83 -3.48 -19.20 -17.25
CA ARG A 83 -4.80 -18.56 -17.08
C ARG A 83 -4.99 -17.45 -18.11
N THR A 84 -6.21 -17.29 -18.60
CA THR A 84 -6.57 -16.13 -19.43
C THR A 84 -6.60 -14.86 -18.58
N ASP A 85 -6.58 -13.70 -19.24
CA ASP A 85 -6.67 -12.44 -18.52
C ASP A 85 -8.02 -12.28 -17.80
N GLU A 86 -9.12 -12.76 -18.38
CA GLU A 86 -10.45 -12.73 -17.77
C GLU A 86 -10.53 -13.59 -16.50
N GLU A 87 -9.90 -14.78 -16.51
CA GLU A 87 -9.83 -15.63 -15.33
C GLU A 87 -9.03 -14.95 -14.21
N LYS A 88 -7.92 -14.28 -14.57
CA LYS A 88 -7.11 -13.53 -13.61
C LYS A 88 -7.87 -12.37 -13.01
N GLU A 89 -8.58 -11.59 -13.83
CA GLU A 89 -9.42 -10.49 -13.34
C GLU A 89 -10.51 -11.00 -12.40
N THR A 90 -11.21 -12.08 -12.76
CA THR A 90 -12.24 -12.69 -11.90
C THR A 90 -11.68 -13.08 -10.53
N ILE A 91 -10.48 -13.67 -10.49
CA ILE A 91 -9.80 -14.02 -9.23
C ILE A 91 -9.47 -12.76 -8.42
N LEU A 92 -8.97 -11.72 -9.08
CA LEU A 92 -8.59 -10.48 -8.41
C LEU A 92 -9.79 -9.69 -7.92
N ASP A 93 -10.89 -9.67 -8.65
CA ASP A 93 -12.13 -9.03 -8.19
C ASP A 93 -12.65 -9.70 -6.92
N GLN A 94 -12.63 -11.04 -6.85
CA GLN A 94 -12.95 -11.75 -5.62
C GLN A 94 -11.94 -11.44 -4.49
N PHE A 95 -10.64 -11.36 -4.81
CA PHE A 95 -9.61 -11.00 -3.84
C PHE A 95 -9.85 -9.60 -3.23
N TRP A 96 -10.17 -8.60 -4.07
CA TRP A 96 -10.43 -7.24 -3.62
C TRP A 96 -11.74 -7.15 -2.83
N SER A 97 -12.80 -7.85 -3.27
CA SER A 97 -14.05 -7.96 -2.49
C SER A 97 -13.82 -8.58 -1.12
N ASN A 98 -13.02 -9.65 -1.04
CA ASN A 98 -12.67 -10.27 0.24
C ASN A 98 -11.89 -9.31 1.15
N TYR A 99 -11.01 -8.48 0.56
CA TYR A 99 -10.27 -7.48 1.33
C TYR A 99 -11.17 -6.35 1.82
N GLU A 100 -12.12 -5.88 1.01
CA GLU A 100 -13.15 -4.93 1.45
C GLU A 100 -13.95 -5.47 2.64
N ASP A 101 -14.38 -6.74 2.60
CA ASP A 101 -15.08 -7.38 3.71
C ASP A 101 -14.24 -7.47 4.99
N LEU A 102 -12.91 -7.65 4.86
CA LEU A 102 -12.00 -7.63 6.01
C LEU A 102 -11.85 -6.22 6.58
N VAL A 103 -11.72 -5.22 5.72
CA VAL A 103 -11.61 -3.82 6.13
C VAL A 103 -12.89 -3.37 6.84
N ALA A 104 -14.07 -3.70 6.32
CA ALA A 104 -15.35 -3.32 6.91
C ALA A 104 -15.55 -3.90 8.33
N LYS A 105 -14.93 -5.05 8.64
CA LYS A 105 -15.03 -5.66 9.98
C LYS A 105 -14.20 -4.94 11.04
N ALA A 106 -13.16 -4.21 10.65
CA ALA A 106 -12.25 -3.53 11.57
C ALA A 106 -11.59 -2.30 10.89
N PRO A 107 -12.37 -1.30 10.46
CA PRO A 107 -11.87 -0.16 9.68
C PRO A 107 -10.72 0.59 10.38
N GLU A 108 -10.72 0.62 11.71
CA GLU A 108 -9.67 1.23 12.54
C GLU A 108 -8.32 0.50 12.51
N LYS A 109 -8.27 -0.74 12.02
CA LYS A 109 -7.03 -1.54 11.89
C LYS A 109 -6.46 -1.52 10.48
N HIS A 110 -7.19 -0.98 9.51
CA HIS A 110 -6.78 -0.94 8.12
C HIS A 110 -6.47 0.48 7.71
N GLY A 111 -5.28 0.72 7.21
CA GLY A 111 -4.84 2.04 6.74
C GLY A 111 -3.45 1.96 6.15
N MET A 112 -3.05 3.02 5.46
CA MET A 112 -1.72 3.17 4.86
C MET A 112 -1.00 4.31 5.56
N ASP A 113 -0.51 4.06 6.78
CA ASP A 113 0.43 4.99 7.42
C ASP A 113 1.78 4.89 6.71
N TYR A 114 2.47 6.02 6.57
CA TYR A 114 3.77 6.06 5.94
C TYR A 114 4.82 6.57 6.91
N VAL A 115 6.01 5.98 6.84
CA VAL A 115 7.23 6.58 7.38
C VAL A 115 7.94 7.23 6.21
N HIS A 116 8.07 8.55 6.24
CA HIS A 116 8.73 9.33 5.20
C HIS A 116 10.08 9.83 5.69
N SER A 117 11.14 9.58 4.90
CA SER A 117 12.41 10.29 5.01
C SER A 117 12.36 11.53 4.12
N TYR A 118 12.41 12.71 4.73
CA TYR A 118 12.55 14.00 4.05
C TYR A 118 14.03 14.37 3.99
N LEU A 119 14.60 14.43 2.79
CA LEU A 119 15.99 14.81 2.57
C LEU A 119 16.06 16.11 1.79
N VAL A 120 16.92 17.03 2.23
CA VAL A 120 17.24 18.31 1.57
C VAL A 120 18.73 18.40 1.40
#